data_AF-A0AAE3VBT2-F1
#
_entry.id   AF-A0AAE3VBT2-F1
#
_cell.length_a   1.000
_cell.length_b   1.000
_cell.length_c   1.000
_cell.angle_alpha   90.00
_cell.angle_beta   90.00
_cell.angle_gamma   90.00
#
_symmetry.space_group_name_H-M   'P 1'
#
loop_
_entity.id
_entity.type
_entity.pdbx_description
1 polymer ?
#
loop_
_entity_poly.entity_id
_entity_poly.type
_entity_poly.pdbx_seq_one_letter_code
_entity_poly.pdbx_strand_id
1 'polypeptide(L)'
;MWENSVITNPGKELIKKCLNGKVLTITRAAVGMGTASNALLMEQTGLKSQKKIAQIIEKKEIASGVKIRVQVTSLNTPQSYTINQIGIWGAVEGTEALIAIYQDESGVVVPSTTESGDFVFNFWATIQISGQGNIEVNVDTSALVSRTSLDYELEIRDEKIKEAVNLKDNIAEIRKLISAADKYDSKKSYAKGEACTRDGVTYICESDINGGEPWTPSHWEFVPAGANLYRRVKYLLSESQADADLFIRIIEQMQKYVEVKTVEIPVSGWSNEAPYKQTVSLKGMREDFSPIISLHIETSSAPAVVRAQSKAYGNVDKIETGKDTLTLYCYSKKPSNDFTILVRGEKLEEVNFYG
;
A
#
# COMPACT_ATOMS: atom_id res chain seq x y z
N MET A 1 17.65 -21.09 -4.07
CA MET A 1 17.88 -20.34 -5.32
C MET A 1 17.13 -21.12 -6.38
N TRP A 2 16.25 -20.50 -7.18
CA TRP A 2 15.50 -21.23 -8.21
C TRP A 2 16.47 -21.82 -9.22
N GLU A 3 16.38 -23.12 -9.47
CA GLU A 3 17.42 -23.89 -10.18
C GLU A 3 17.53 -23.49 -11.65
N ASN A 4 16.40 -23.23 -12.30
CA ASN A 4 16.35 -22.96 -13.73
C ASN A 4 15.57 -21.67 -13.99
N SER A 5 16.16 -20.75 -14.76
CA SER A 5 15.47 -19.54 -15.18
C SER A 5 15.79 -19.20 -16.63
N VAL A 6 14.76 -18.82 -17.40
CA VAL A 6 14.92 -18.49 -18.82
C VAL A 6 14.04 -17.30 -19.20
N ILE A 7 14.51 -16.52 -20.17
CA ILE A 7 13.64 -15.66 -20.97
C ILE A 7 13.09 -16.51 -22.12
N THR A 8 11.76 -16.55 -22.24
CA THR A 8 11.07 -17.34 -23.27
C THR A 8 11.28 -16.73 -24.67
N ASN A 9 11.01 -17.50 -25.71
CA ASN A 9 11.06 -17.02 -27.08
C ASN A 9 10.04 -15.89 -27.34
N PRO A 10 8.76 -15.99 -26.91
CA PRO A 10 7.84 -14.85 -26.96
C PRO A 10 8.34 -13.61 -26.19
N GLY A 11 8.95 -13.82 -25.02
CA GLY A 11 9.55 -12.76 -24.21
C GLY A 11 10.66 -12.01 -24.92
N LYS A 12 11.55 -12.74 -25.61
CA LYS A 12 12.62 -12.15 -26.43
C LYS A 12 12.06 -11.24 -27.52
N GLU A 13 10.94 -11.61 -28.16
CA GLU A 13 10.30 -10.76 -29.17
C GLU A 13 9.76 -9.46 -28.59
N LEU A 14 9.18 -9.47 -27.39
CA LEU A 14 8.76 -8.24 -26.70
C LEU A 14 9.96 -7.37 -26.30
N ILE A 15 11.03 -7.97 -25.78
CA ILE A 15 12.25 -7.25 -25.41
C ILE A 15 12.89 -6.60 -26.64
N LYS A 16 12.91 -7.26 -27.80
CA LYS A 16 13.38 -6.65 -29.06
C LYS A 16 12.58 -5.41 -29.43
N LYS A 17 11.24 -5.45 -29.30
CA LYS A 17 10.39 -4.26 -29.54
C LYS A 17 10.70 -3.13 -28.55
N CYS A 18 10.95 -3.48 -27.28
CA CYS A 18 11.35 -2.53 -26.24
C CYS A 18 12.68 -1.84 -26.57
N LEU A 19 13.67 -2.61 -27.01
CA LEU A 19 14.97 -2.08 -27.47
C LEU A 19 14.85 -1.16 -28.70
N ASN A 20 13.78 -1.31 -29.48
CA ASN A 20 13.46 -0.43 -30.61
C ASN A 20 12.62 0.81 -30.19
N GLY A 21 12.64 1.17 -28.90
CA GLY A 21 12.01 2.39 -28.38
C GLY A 21 10.54 2.25 -27.97
N LYS A 22 9.97 1.04 -27.97
CA LYS A 22 8.64 0.78 -27.42
C LYS A 22 8.70 0.58 -25.90
N VAL A 23 7.55 0.71 -25.23
CA VAL A 23 7.43 0.45 -23.79
C VAL A 23 7.01 -0.98 -23.57
N LEU A 24 7.78 -1.70 -22.74
CA LEU A 24 7.42 -3.01 -22.20
C LEU A 24 6.76 -2.82 -20.84
N THR A 25 5.47 -3.12 -20.75
CA THR A 25 4.73 -3.06 -19.48
C THR A 25 4.63 -4.47 -18.90
N ILE A 26 5.19 -4.71 -17.72
CA ILE A 26 4.95 -5.95 -16.96
C ILE A 26 3.51 -5.92 -16.46
N THR A 27 2.73 -6.93 -16.85
CA THR A 27 1.28 -6.96 -16.65
C THR A 27 0.85 -7.81 -15.49
N ARG A 28 1.51 -8.95 -15.24
CA ARG A 28 1.17 -9.88 -14.16
C ARG A 28 2.27 -10.89 -13.86
N ALA A 29 2.22 -11.48 -12.67
CA ALA A 29 2.97 -12.68 -12.30
C ALA A 29 2.00 -13.83 -11.98
N ALA A 30 2.45 -15.07 -12.10
CA ALA A 30 1.66 -16.22 -11.69
C ALA A 30 2.54 -17.38 -11.24
N VAL A 31 1.94 -18.33 -10.55
CA VAL A 31 2.58 -19.56 -10.09
C VAL A 31 1.93 -20.79 -10.69
N GLY A 32 2.73 -21.82 -10.95
CA GLY A 32 2.31 -23.12 -11.45
C GLY A 32 2.92 -24.26 -10.64
N MET A 33 2.23 -25.40 -10.63
CA MET A 33 2.62 -26.60 -9.88
C MET A 33 3.33 -27.65 -10.74
N GLY A 34 3.40 -27.45 -12.05
CA GLY A 34 4.04 -28.40 -12.96
C GLY A 34 5.47 -27.99 -13.31
N THR A 35 6.22 -28.93 -13.88
CA THR A 35 7.56 -28.71 -14.41
C THR A 35 7.62 -29.06 -15.90
N ALA A 36 8.65 -28.57 -16.57
CA ALA A 36 9.03 -28.95 -17.92
C ALA A 36 10.54 -29.22 -17.99
N SER A 37 10.97 -29.97 -19.01
CA SER A 37 12.39 -30.13 -19.31
C SER A 37 13.05 -28.75 -19.51
N ASN A 38 14.26 -28.59 -19.00
CA ASN A 38 15.03 -27.35 -19.14
C ASN A 38 15.18 -26.90 -20.60
N ALA A 39 15.29 -27.84 -21.54
CA ALA A 39 15.40 -27.54 -22.97
C ALA A 39 14.10 -26.93 -23.55
N LEU A 40 12.94 -27.21 -22.95
CA LEU A 40 11.63 -26.77 -23.41
C LEU A 40 11.14 -25.51 -22.69
N LEU A 41 11.79 -25.08 -21.62
CA LEU A 41 11.38 -23.89 -20.85
C LEU A 41 11.30 -22.64 -21.72
N MET A 42 12.23 -22.47 -22.66
CA MET A 42 12.25 -21.30 -23.55
C MET A 42 11.06 -21.26 -24.53
N GLU A 43 10.44 -22.40 -24.82
CA GLU A 43 9.32 -22.51 -25.77
C GLU A 43 7.96 -22.31 -25.11
N GLN A 44 7.91 -22.33 -23.78
CA GLN A 44 6.65 -22.18 -23.05
C GLN A 44 6.02 -20.79 -23.26
N THR A 45 4.72 -20.79 -23.53
CA THR A 45 3.86 -19.60 -23.63
C THR A 45 3.00 -19.40 -22.37
N GLY A 46 2.99 -20.38 -21.47
CA GLY A 46 2.27 -20.39 -20.20
C GLY A 46 2.90 -21.37 -19.21
N LEU A 47 2.50 -21.30 -17.94
CA LEU A 47 3.01 -22.20 -16.90
C LEU A 47 2.39 -23.59 -16.99
N LYS A 48 3.13 -24.60 -16.54
CA LYS A 48 2.59 -25.93 -16.33
C LYS A 48 1.74 -25.93 -15.05
N SER A 49 0.50 -26.38 -15.19
CA SER A 49 -0.48 -26.42 -14.09
C SER A 49 -0.55 -25.09 -13.33
N GLN A 50 -0.82 -23.99 -14.06
CA GLN A 50 -0.97 -22.67 -13.45
C GLN A 50 -2.04 -22.72 -12.36
N LYS A 51 -1.68 -22.28 -11.15
CA LYS A 51 -2.50 -22.41 -9.95
C LYS A 51 -3.12 -21.08 -9.53
N LYS A 52 -2.33 -20.01 -9.50
CA LYS A 52 -2.75 -18.72 -8.95
C LYS A 52 -1.98 -17.56 -9.61
N ILE A 53 -2.64 -16.42 -9.79
CA ILE A 53 -1.97 -15.15 -10.09
C ILE A 53 -1.25 -14.66 -8.83
N ALA A 54 0.02 -14.32 -8.97
CA ALA A 54 0.84 -13.78 -7.90
C ALA A 54 0.84 -12.25 -7.97
N GLN A 55 1.09 -11.59 -6.84
CA GLN A 55 1.06 -10.14 -6.76
C GLN A 55 2.46 -9.57 -7.02
N ILE A 56 2.59 -8.58 -7.88
CA ILE A 56 3.83 -7.82 -8.06
C ILE A 56 3.78 -6.65 -7.10
N ILE A 57 4.62 -6.64 -6.08
CA ILE A 57 4.46 -5.73 -4.93
C ILE A 57 5.51 -4.64 -4.88
N GLU A 58 6.57 -4.79 -5.67
CA GLU A 58 7.68 -3.84 -5.68
C GLU A 58 8.41 -3.89 -7.02
N LYS A 59 8.89 -2.72 -7.46
CA LYS A 59 9.82 -2.54 -8.57
C LYS A 59 11.05 -1.83 -8.03
N LYS A 60 12.23 -2.31 -8.41
CA LYS A 60 13.52 -1.62 -8.25
C LYS A 60 14.23 -1.53 -9.58
N GLU A 61 14.59 -0.32 -9.99
CA GLU A 61 15.40 -0.11 -11.19
C GLU A 61 16.85 -0.50 -10.91
N ILE A 62 17.48 -1.18 -11.88
CA ILE A 62 18.90 -1.54 -11.86
C ILE A 62 19.54 -1.08 -13.16
N ALA A 63 20.88 -0.94 -13.18
CA ALA A 63 21.62 -0.37 -14.30
C ALA A 63 21.32 -1.01 -15.67
N SER A 64 20.85 -2.26 -15.70
CA SER A 64 20.56 -3.02 -16.92
C SER A 64 19.18 -3.70 -16.90
N GLY A 65 18.18 -3.11 -16.24
CA GLY A 65 16.81 -3.61 -16.26
C GLY A 65 16.02 -3.33 -14.99
N VAL A 66 15.15 -4.27 -14.60
CA VAL A 66 14.32 -4.15 -13.39
C VAL A 66 14.42 -5.40 -12.53
N LYS A 67 14.36 -5.20 -11.22
CA LYS A 67 14.12 -6.25 -10.24
C LYS A 67 12.71 -6.07 -9.69
N ILE A 68 11.90 -7.12 -9.73
CA ILE A 68 10.50 -7.09 -9.29
C ILE A 68 10.31 -8.07 -8.14
N ARG A 69 9.57 -7.67 -7.11
CA ARG A 69 9.19 -8.53 -6.00
C ARG A 69 7.81 -9.10 -6.27
N VAL A 70 7.75 -10.41 -6.36
CA VAL A 70 6.52 -11.19 -6.52
C VAL A 70 6.16 -11.79 -5.16
N GLN A 71 4.92 -11.60 -4.75
CA GLN A 71 4.37 -12.13 -3.50
C GLN A 71 3.32 -13.19 -3.81
N VAL A 72 3.38 -14.30 -3.07
CA VAL A 72 2.36 -15.34 -3.03
C VAL A 72 1.89 -15.51 -1.60
N THR A 73 0.58 -15.53 -1.40
CA THR A 73 -0.06 -15.68 -0.09
C THR A 73 -0.94 -16.91 -0.08
N SER A 74 -1.13 -17.48 1.11
CA SER A 74 -2.10 -18.56 1.35
C SER A 74 -3.55 -18.06 1.38
N LEU A 75 -3.83 -16.76 1.26
CA LEU A 75 -5.21 -16.26 1.17
C LEU A 75 -5.97 -16.93 0.03
N ASN A 76 -7.24 -17.27 0.27
CA ASN A 76 -8.10 -17.95 -0.70
C ASN A 76 -7.47 -19.25 -1.26
N THR A 77 -6.72 -19.97 -0.43
CA THR A 77 -6.08 -21.24 -0.75
C THR A 77 -6.72 -22.35 0.07
N PRO A 78 -7.74 -23.06 -0.46
CA PRO A 78 -8.46 -24.07 0.31
C PRO A 78 -7.62 -25.33 0.58
N GLN A 79 -6.63 -25.61 -0.27
CA GLN A 79 -5.75 -26.77 -0.15
C GLN A 79 -4.31 -26.36 -0.45
N SER A 80 -3.39 -26.86 0.36
CA SER A 80 -1.95 -26.66 0.23
C SER A 80 -1.44 -27.17 -1.12
N TYR A 81 -0.46 -26.47 -1.69
CA TYR A 81 0.11 -26.80 -3.00
C TYR A 81 1.58 -26.40 -3.08
N THR A 82 2.32 -27.04 -3.98
CA THR A 82 3.73 -26.72 -4.22
C THR A 82 3.87 -25.84 -5.47
N ILE A 83 4.55 -24.71 -5.34
CA ILE A 83 4.94 -23.88 -6.47
C ILE A 83 6.20 -24.48 -7.09
N ASN A 84 6.13 -24.89 -8.35
CA ASN A 84 7.28 -25.38 -9.12
C ASN A 84 7.65 -24.44 -10.27
N GLN A 85 6.76 -23.54 -10.67
CA GLN A 85 7.04 -22.51 -11.66
C GLN A 85 6.54 -21.14 -11.21
N ILE A 86 7.33 -20.09 -11.49
CA ILE A 86 6.93 -18.69 -11.41
C ILE A 86 7.09 -18.08 -12.80
N GLY A 87 6.02 -17.48 -13.31
CA GLY A 87 6.00 -16.80 -14.61
C GLY A 87 5.80 -15.30 -14.47
N ILE A 88 6.48 -14.52 -15.31
CA ILE A 88 6.28 -13.08 -15.44
C ILE A 88 5.82 -12.76 -16.85
N TRP A 89 4.69 -12.06 -16.98
CA TRP A 89 4.15 -11.61 -18.26
C TRP A 89 4.33 -10.13 -18.44
N GLY A 90 4.39 -9.70 -19.70
CA GLY A 90 4.27 -8.31 -20.04
C GLY A 90 3.78 -8.12 -21.46
N ALA A 91 3.51 -6.87 -21.81
CA ALA A 91 2.92 -6.49 -23.06
C ALA A 91 3.67 -5.32 -23.70
N VAL A 92 3.69 -5.31 -25.03
CA VAL A 92 4.09 -4.16 -25.86
C VAL A 92 2.95 -3.93 -26.84
N GLU A 93 2.44 -2.70 -26.90
CA GLU A 93 1.33 -2.32 -27.81
C GLU A 93 0.10 -3.25 -27.67
N GLY A 94 -0.23 -3.64 -26.44
CA GLY A 94 -1.39 -4.49 -26.13
C GLY A 94 -1.20 -5.99 -26.41
N THR A 95 -0.05 -6.42 -26.96
CA THR A 95 0.24 -7.86 -27.15
C THR A 95 0.97 -8.40 -25.93
N GLU A 96 0.28 -9.20 -25.10
CA GLU A 96 0.86 -9.85 -23.91
C GLU A 96 1.57 -11.16 -24.28
N ALA A 97 2.73 -11.42 -23.65
CA ALA A 97 3.40 -12.70 -23.68
C ALA A 97 4.08 -13.03 -22.35
N LEU A 98 4.31 -14.32 -22.10
CA LEU A 98 5.15 -14.79 -20.99
C LEU A 98 6.59 -14.39 -21.28
N ILE A 99 7.20 -13.57 -20.43
CA ILE A 99 8.56 -13.05 -20.64
C ILE A 99 9.59 -14.00 -20.04
N ALA A 100 9.40 -14.35 -18.77
CA ALA A 100 10.37 -15.11 -17.99
C ALA A 100 9.68 -16.23 -17.22
N ILE A 101 10.37 -17.37 -17.10
CA ILE A 101 9.98 -18.49 -16.27
C ILE A 101 11.13 -18.83 -15.33
N TYR A 102 10.80 -19.04 -14.06
CA TYR A 102 11.66 -19.60 -13.03
C TYR A 102 11.06 -20.96 -12.63
N GLN A 103 11.87 -22.01 -12.63
CA GLN A 103 11.46 -23.36 -12.30
C GLN A 103 12.41 -23.99 -11.27
N ASP A 104 11.83 -24.71 -10.33
CA ASP A 104 12.50 -25.48 -9.29
C ASP A 104 11.69 -26.76 -9.06
N GLU A 105 12.33 -27.92 -9.20
CA GLU A 105 11.66 -29.22 -9.02
C GLU A 105 11.29 -29.47 -7.56
N SER A 106 12.07 -28.97 -6.60
CA SER A 106 11.76 -29.06 -5.17
C SER A 106 10.57 -28.17 -4.81
N GLY A 107 10.52 -26.99 -5.43
CA GLY A 107 9.45 -26.02 -5.29
C GLY A 107 9.27 -25.45 -3.88
N VAL A 108 8.20 -24.68 -3.70
CA VAL A 108 7.85 -24.04 -2.42
C VAL A 108 6.43 -24.42 -2.03
N VAL A 109 6.26 -25.01 -0.85
CA VAL A 109 4.94 -25.36 -0.33
C VAL A 109 4.23 -24.10 0.16
N VAL A 110 3.06 -23.83 -0.40
CA VAL A 110 2.09 -22.85 0.10
C VAL A 110 1.04 -23.61 0.90
N PRO A 111 0.90 -23.36 2.20
CA PRO A 111 -0.12 -23.99 3.03
C PRO A 111 -1.53 -23.49 2.66
N SER A 112 -2.56 -24.20 3.10
CA SER A 112 -3.93 -23.73 3.00
C SER A 112 -4.17 -22.53 3.92
N THR A 113 -5.19 -21.73 3.63
CA THR A 113 -5.59 -20.59 4.47
C THR A 113 -5.90 -21.02 5.90
N THR A 114 -6.46 -22.23 6.07
CA THR A 114 -6.78 -22.80 7.38
C THR A 114 -5.56 -23.28 8.14
N GLU A 115 -4.51 -23.73 7.44
CA GLU A 115 -3.26 -24.17 8.08
C GLU A 115 -2.39 -22.98 8.50
N SER A 116 -2.26 -21.96 7.64
CA SER A 116 -1.51 -20.73 7.93
C SER A 116 -1.99 -19.63 7.00
N GLY A 117 -2.98 -18.84 7.44
CA GLY A 117 -3.54 -17.73 6.67
C GLY A 117 -2.63 -16.51 6.55
N ASP A 118 -1.57 -16.46 7.35
CA ASP A 118 -0.54 -15.42 7.38
C ASP A 118 0.71 -15.78 6.54
N PHE A 119 0.72 -16.94 5.88
CA PHE A 119 1.83 -17.33 5.03
C PHE A 119 2.05 -16.34 3.88
N VAL A 120 3.29 -15.85 3.77
CA VAL A 120 3.73 -14.97 2.69
C VAL A 120 5.06 -15.49 2.15
N PHE A 121 5.07 -15.84 0.87
CA PHE A 121 6.28 -16.14 0.12
C PHE A 121 6.64 -14.95 -0.78
N ASN A 122 7.90 -14.51 -0.70
CA ASN A 122 8.43 -13.43 -1.54
C ASN A 122 9.52 -13.98 -2.47
N PHE A 123 9.39 -13.67 -3.75
CA PHE A 123 10.34 -14.02 -4.78
C PHE A 123 10.81 -12.77 -5.53
N TRP A 124 12.12 -12.65 -5.71
CA TRP A 124 12.70 -11.58 -6.49
C TRP A 124 13.02 -12.06 -7.90
N ALA A 125 12.28 -11.57 -8.89
CA ALA A 125 12.60 -11.79 -10.29
C ALA A 125 13.46 -10.63 -10.82
N THR A 126 14.42 -10.94 -11.68
CA THR A 126 15.25 -9.94 -12.35
C THR A 126 15.06 -10.06 -13.85
N ILE A 127 14.62 -8.98 -14.49
CA ILE A 127 14.52 -8.88 -15.95
C ILE A 127 15.61 -7.92 -16.41
N GLN A 128 16.64 -8.46 -17.04
CA GLN A 128 17.72 -7.66 -17.61
C GLN A 128 17.45 -7.39 -19.10
N ILE A 129 17.62 -6.14 -19.50
CA ILE A 129 17.56 -5.70 -20.89
C ILE A 129 18.89 -4.99 -21.20
N SER A 130 19.59 -5.45 -22.23
CA SER A 130 20.85 -4.85 -22.67
C SER A 130 20.57 -3.62 -23.54
N GLY A 131 20.36 -2.45 -22.93
CA GLY A 131 20.19 -1.17 -23.64
C GLY A 131 19.24 -0.19 -22.95
N GLN A 132 18.93 0.92 -23.61
CA GLN A 132 18.01 1.96 -23.13
C GLN A 132 16.53 1.59 -23.38
N GLY A 133 16.11 0.38 -22.99
CA GLY A 133 14.72 -0.05 -23.12
C GLY A 133 13.85 0.52 -22.00
N ASN A 134 12.62 0.96 -22.32
CA ASN A 134 11.67 1.48 -21.33
C ASN A 134 10.83 0.34 -20.75
N ILE A 135 11.01 0.05 -19.46
CA ILE A 135 10.21 -0.95 -18.72
C ILE A 135 9.31 -0.26 -17.70
N GLU A 136 8.01 -0.46 -17.87
CA GLU A 136 7.01 -0.12 -16.87
C GLU A 136 6.58 -1.37 -16.12
N VAL A 137 6.25 -1.23 -14.85
CA VAL A 137 5.76 -2.33 -14.01
C VAL A 137 4.50 -1.86 -13.33
N ASN A 138 3.40 -2.57 -13.54
CA ASN A 138 2.20 -2.36 -12.75
C ASN A 138 2.37 -3.09 -11.41
N VAL A 139 2.36 -2.34 -10.32
CA VAL A 139 2.50 -2.87 -8.95
C VAL A 139 1.10 -3.04 -8.36
N ASP A 140 0.79 -4.26 -7.93
CA ASP A 140 -0.48 -4.62 -7.31
C ASP A 140 -0.63 -3.92 -5.95
N THR A 141 -1.64 -3.06 -5.84
CA THR A 141 -1.94 -2.28 -4.63
C THR A 141 -2.65 -3.09 -3.52
N SER A 142 -2.75 -4.42 -3.66
CA SER A 142 -3.54 -5.32 -2.79
C SER A 142 -2.70 -6.35 -2.01
N ALA A 143 -1.40 -6.11 -1.86
CA ALA A 143 -0.48 -7.06 -1.23
C ALA A 143 -0.55 -7.07 0.30
N LEU A 144 -0.37 -8.25 0.89
CA LEU A 144 -0.27 -8.39 2.35
C LEU A 144 1.09 -7.84 2.81
N VAL A 145 1.05 -6.83 3.67
CA VAL A 145 2.24 -6.26 4.32
C VAL A 145 2.44 -6.99 5.65
N SER A 146 3.55 -7.71 5.81
CA SER A 146 3.87 -8.31 7.12
C SER A 146 4.25 -7.22 8.11
N ARG A 147 3.97 -7.41 9.42
CA ARG A 147 4.36 -6.45 10.48
C ARG A 147 5.84 -6.10 10.42
N THR A 148 6.72 -7.08 10.19
CA THR A 148 8.16 -6.85 10.04
C THR A 148 8.51 -5.98 8.83
N SER A 149 7.77 -6.11 7.71
CA SER A 149 7.98 -5.24 6.55
C SER A 149 7.45 -3.83 6.82
N LEU A 150 6.35 -3.72 7.56
CA LEU A 150 5.80 -2.44 8.01
C LEU A 150 6.78 -1.74 8.96
N ASP A 151 7.28 -2.44 9.98
CA ASP A 151 8.20 -1.91 10.98
C ASP A 151 9.53 -1.50 10.34
N TYR A 152 10.07 -2.32 9.43
CA TYR A 152 11.28 -1.99 8.68
C TYR A 152 11.11 -0.74 7.81
N GLU A 153 9.97 -0.62 7.12
CA GLU A 153 9.66 0.59 6.35
C GLU A 153 9.38 1.79 7.26
N LEU A 154 8.79 1.60 8.44
CA LEU A 154 8.58 2.66 9.43
C LEU A 154 9.92 3.16 9.98
N GLU A 155 10.89 2.30 10.25
CA GLU A 155 12.24 2.68 10.68
C GLU A 155 12.97 3.50 9.61
N ILE A 156 12.98 3.02 8.36
CA ILE A 156 13.58 3.77 7.23
C ILE A 156 12.89 5.13 7.06
N ARG A 157 11.58 5.19 7.24
CA ARG A 157 10.81 6.43 7.13
C ARG A 157 11.07 7.38 8.30
N ASP A 158 11.24 6.87 9.52
CA ASP A 158 11.56 7.68 10.70
C ASP A 158 12.91 8.39 10.53
N GLU A 159 13.92 7.71 9.98
CA GLU A 159 15.20 8.33 9.63
C GLU A 159 15.05 9.43 8.57
N LYS A 160 14.28 9.19 7.51
CA LYS A 160 14.02 10.18 6.46
C LYS A 160 13.19 11.37 6.94
N ILE A 161 12.23 11.15 7.85
CA ILE A 161 11.45 12.22 8.48
C ILE A 161 12.37 13.09 9.34
N LYS A 162 13.29 12.50 10.12
CA LYS A 162 14.28 13.26 10.88
C LYS A 162 15.15 14.13 9.97
N GLU A 163 15.58 13.60 8.82
CA GLU A 163 16.32 14.37 7.81
C GLU A 163 15.49 15.52 7.22
N ALA A 164 14.21 15.28 6.91
CA ALA A 164 13.29 16.29 6.39
C ALA A 164 12.95 17.39 7.42
N VAL A 165 12.81 17.03 8.70
CA VAL A 165 12.60 17.99 9.81
C VAL A 165 13.83 18.89 9.97
N ASN A 166 15.04 18.32 9.95
CA ASN A 166 16.28 19.09 9.99
C ASN A 166 16.39 20.06 8.78
N LEU A 167 15.92 19.65 7.60
CA LEU A 167 15.84 20.52 6.42
C LEU A 167 14.80 21.66 6.59
N LYS A 168 13.71 21.42 7.32
CA LYS A 168 12.67 22.43 7.63
C LYS A 168 13.19 23.55 8.53
N ASP A 169 14.09 23.22 9.46
CA ASP A 169 14.76 24.22 10.30
C ASP A 169 15.72 25.08 9.47
N ASN A 170 16.39 24.50 8.47
CA ASN A 170 17.17 25.25 7.48
C ASN A 170 16.29 26.15 6.58
N ILE A 171 15.03 25.76 6.29
CA ILE A 171 14.08 26.60 5.53
C ILE A 171 13.70 27.88 6.30
N ALA A 172 13.69 27.88 7.64
CA ALA A 172 13.41 29.08 8.42
C ALA A 172 14.57 30.10 8.33
N GLU A 173 15.81 29.63 8.42
CA GLU A 173 17.04 30.42 8.21
C GLU A 173 17.12 30.95 6.76
N ILE A 174 16.73 30.13 5.77
CA ILE A 174 16.76 30.47 4.35
C ILE A 174 15.62 31.40 3.95
N ARG A 175 14.42 31.31 4.54
CA ARG A 175 13.35 32.30 4.37
C ARG A 175 13.80 33.70 4.78
N LYS A 176 14.62 33.80 5.83
CA LYS A 176 15.23 35.06 6.30
C LYS A 176 16.20 35.64 5.26
N LEU A 177 16.94 34.79 4.54
CA LEU A 177 17.81 35.18 3.43
C LEU A 177 17.03 35.53 2.14
N ILE A 178 15.95 34.79 1.84
CA ILE A 178 15.07 35.04 0.68
C ILE A 178 14.24 36.33 0.88
N SER A 179 13.80 36.63 2.09
CA SER A 179 13.08 37.88 2.41
C SER A 179 13.93 39.14 2.32
N ALA A 180 15.25 39.00 2.13
CA ALA A 180 16.16 40.13 1.93
C ALA A 180 16.30 40.54 0.45
N ALA A 181 15.82 39.72 -0.51
CA ALA A 181 15.89 40.00 -1.95
C ALA A 181 14.49 40.14 -2.57
N ASP A 182 14.20 41.30 -3.15
CA ASP A 182 12.91 41.55 -3.82
C ASP A 182 12.72 40.63 -5.03
N LYS A 183 11.46 40.30 -5.35
CA LYS A 183 11.11 39.66 -6.63
C LYS A 183 11.51 40.58 -7.78
N TYR A 184 12.03 40.00 -8.87
CA TYR A 184 12.33 40.77 -10.07
C TYR A 184 11.09 41.54 -10.56
N ASP A 185 11.26 42.84 -10.78
CA ASP A 185 10.27 43.78 -11.28
C ASP A 185 10.83 44.44 -12.54
N SER A 186 10.17 44.21 -13.67
CA SER A 186 10.60 44.75 -14.97
C SER A 186 10.51 46.27 -15.08
N LYS A 187 9.99 46.96 -14.05
CA LYS A 187 9.91 48.42 -13.96
C LYS A 187 10.94 49.01 -12.99
N LYS A 188 11.64 48.18 -12.22
CA LYS A 188 12.63 48.60 -11.21
C LYS A 188 14.01 48.74 -11.86
N SER A 189 14.76 49.77 -11.46
CA SER A 189 16.19 49.86 -11.75
C SER A 189 16.99 48.94 -10.84
N TYR A 190 18.04 48.32 -11.36
CA TYR A 190 18.93 47.45 -10.59
C TYR A 190 20.37 47.93 -10.72
N ALA A 191 21.06 48.12 -9.61
CA ALA A 191 22.49 48.37 -9.64
C ALA A 191 23.26 47.06 -9.83
N LYS A 192 24.44 47.12 -10.45
CA LYS A 192 25.37 46.00 -10.48
C LYS A 192 25.67 45.53 -9.04
N GLY A 193 25.51 44.23 -8.78
CA GLY A 193 25.63 43.60 -7.47
C GLY A 193 24.31 43.51 -6.69
N GLU A 194 23.22 44.13 -7.15
CA GLU A 194 21.89 44.02 -6.52
C GLU A 194 21.26 42.66 -6.82
N ALA A 195 20.66 42.06 -5.79
CA ALA A 195 20.02 40.75 -5.90
C ALA A 195 18.52 40.86 -6.19
N CYS A 196 17.99 39.94 -6.99
CA CYS A 196 16.55 39.74 -7.13
C CYS A 196 16.19 38.27 -7.20
N THR A 197 14.90 37.95 -7.06
CA THR A 197 14.39 36.58 -7.23
C THR A 197 13.48 36.45 -8.46
N ARG A 198 13.68 35.39 -9.25
CA ARG A 198 12.83 35.03 -10.38
C ARG A 198 12.61 33.53 -10.38
N ASP A 199 11.34 33.10 -10.51
CA ASP A 199 10.94 31.69 -10.51
C ASP A 199 11.47 30.87 -9.31
N GLY A 200 11.62 31.53 -8.15
CA GLY A 200 12.13 30.91 -6.92
C GLY A 200 13.65 30.74 -6.85
N VAL A 201 14.39 31.32 -7.80
CA VAL A 201 15.85 31.31 -7.87
C VAL A 201 16.38 32.74 -7.67
N THR A 202 17.49 32.86 -6.94
CA THR A 202 18.18 34.14 -6.70
C THR A 202 19.19 34.41 -7.81
N TYR A 203 19.23 35.66 -8.26
CA TYR A 203 20.16 36.17 -9.25
C TYR A 203 20.82 37.46 -8.76
N ILE A 204 22.05 37.72 -9.19
CA ILE A 204 22.79 38.96 -8.91
C ILE A 204 22.95 39.73 -10.22
N CYS A 205 22.64 41.02 -10.22
CA CYS A 205 22.75 41.85 -11.40
C CYS A 205 24.23 42.08 -11.76
N GLU A 206 24.64 41.81 -13.00
CA GLU A 206 26.03 41.94 -13.46
C GLU A 206 26.33 43.30 -14.09
N SER A 207 25.30 44.11 -14.34
CA SER A 207 25.35 45.40 -15.02
C SER A 207 24.25 46.35 -14.54
N ASP A 208 24.50 47.65 -14.49
CA ASP A 208 23.46 48.62 -14.09
C ASP A 208 22.29 48.65 -15.09
N ILE A 209 21.08 48.43 -14.59
CA ILE A 209 19.81 48.52 -15.33
C ILE A 209 19.10 49.78 -14.87
N ASN A 210 18.92 50.75 -15.78
CA ASN A 210 18.27 52.02 -15.49
C ASN A 210 16.87 52.07 -16.13
N GLY A 211 15.83 52.27 -15.32
CA GLY A 211 14.45 52.42 -15.78
C GLY A 211 13.67 51.11 -15.95
N GLY A 212 14.27 49.98 -15.57
CA GLY A 212 13.70 48.65 -15.73
C GLY A 212 13.76 48.13 -17.17
N GLU A 213 13.70 46.82 -17.31
CA GLU A 213 13.70 46.14 -18.60
C GLU A 213 12.92 44.82 -18.52
N PRO A 214 12.54 44.20 -19.64
CA PRO A 214 12.23 42.79 -19.67
C PRO A 214 13.47 41.96 -19.30
N TRP A 215 13.28 40.78 -18.73
CA TRP A 215 14.39 39.96 -18.28
C TRP A 215 15.35 39.56 -19.41
N THR A 216 16.58 40.03 -19.27
CA THR A 216 17.68 39.75 -20.17
C THR A 216 18.68 38.84 -19.45
N PRO A 217 18.74 37.52 -19.75
CA PRO A 217 19.55 36.57 -18.98
C PRO A 217 21.04 36.94 -18.83
N SER A 218 21.61 37.66 -19.80
CA SER A 218 23.02 38.08 -19.78
C SER A 218 23.34 39.20 -18.78
N HIS A 219 22.33 39.80 -18.13
CA HIS A 219 22.54 40.80 -17.07
C HIS A 219 22.54 40.18 -15.66
N TRP A 220 22.41 38.85 -15.55
CA TRP A 220 22.12 38.19 -14.29
C TRP A 220 23.01 36.96 -14.08
N GLU A 221 23.83 37.01 -13.03
CA GLU A 221 24.58 35.85 -12.58
C GLU A 221 23.65 34.94 -11.77
N PHE A 222 23.56 33.69 -12.21
CA PHE A 222 22.80 32.66 -11.52
C PHE A 222 23.53 32.22 -10.26
N VAL A 223 22.84 32.22 -9.12
CA VAL A 223 23.39 31.72 -7.85
C VAL A 223 23.06 30.23 -7.68
N PRO A 224 24.01 29.29 -7.90
CA PRO A 224 23.69 27.86 -8.01
C PRO A 224 23.14 27.21 -6.74
N ALA A 225 23.46 27.78 -5.58
CA ALA A 225 22.97 27.31 -4.29
C ALA A 225 21.43 27.37 -4.18
N GLY A 226 20.78 28.41 -4.74
CA GLY A 226 19.32 28.57 -4.66
C GLY A 226 18.54 27.59 -5.54
N ALA A 227 19.05 27.30 -6.74
CA ALA A 227 18.39 26.41 -7.69
C ALA A 227 18.58 24.92 -7.41
N ASN A 228 19.76 24.52 -6.90
CA ASN A 228 19.99 23.15 -6.45
C ASN A 228 19.08 22.80 -5.27
N LEU A 229 18.85 23.77 -4.37
CA LEU A 229 17.91 23.62 -3.25
C LEU A 229 16.45 23.56 -3.71
N TYR A 230 16.02 24.44 -4.63
CA TYR A 230 14.66 24.42 -5.18
C TYR A 230 14.32 23.09 -5.87
N ARG A 231 15.24 22.55 -6.71
CA ARG A 231 15.06 21.24 -7.35
C ARG A 231 14.97 20.11 -6.33
N ARG A 232 15.80 20.15 -5.27
CA ARG A 232 15.79 19.16 -4.19
C ARG A 232 14.47 19.20 -3.42
N VAL A 233 13.98 20.40 -3.05
CA VAL A 233 12.70 20.58 -2.35
C VAL A 233 11.52 20.14 -3.22
N LYS A 234 11.51 20.46 -4.52
CA LYS A 234 10.43 20.05 -5.44
C LYS A 234 10.39 18.53 -5.63
N TYR A 235 11.55 17.88 -5.76
CA TYR A 235 11.66 16.42 -5.85
C TYR A 235 11.13 15.72 -4.59
N LEU A 236 11.51 16.23 -3.41
CA LEU A 236 11.05 15.68 -2.13
C LEU A 236 9.55 15.91 -1.88
N LEU A 237 8.99 17.05 -2.32
CA LEU A 237 7.55 17.30 -2.25
C LEU A 237 6.75 16.36 -3.16
N SER A 238 7.26 16.03 -4.35
CA SER A 238 6.61 15.05 -5.23
C SER A 238 6.69 13.61 -4.70
N GLU A 239 7.80 13.21 -4.09
CA GLU A 239 7.89 11.90 -3.42
C GLU A 239 6.99 11.85 -2.17
N SER A 240 6.95 12.92 -1.37
CA SER A 240 6.06 13.03 -0.20
C SER A 240 4.58 12.94 -0.56
N GLN A 241 4.17 13.38 -1.75
CA GLN A 241 2.78 13.27 -2.20
C GLN A 241 2.45 11.83 -2.62
N ALA A 242 3.37 11.14 -3.29
CA ALA A 242 3.22 9.71 -3.60
C ALA A 242 3.19 8.84 -2.32
N ASP A 243 3.93 9.23 -1.28
CA ASP A 243 3.93 8.59 0.04
C ASP A 243 2.63 8.86 0.83
N ALA A 244 2.07 10.07 0.74
CA ALA A 244 0.76 10.39 1.29
C ALA A 244 -0.35 9.55 0.64
N ASP A 245 -0.29 9.38 -0.69
CA ASP A 245 -1.21 8.50 -1.42
C ASP A 245 -1.02 7.03 -1.02
N LEU A 246 0.21 6.57 -0.75
CA LEU A 246 0.45 5.24 -0.21
C LEU A 246 -0.11 5.07 1.21
N PHE A 247 0.03 6.07 2.07
CA PHE A 247 -0.49 6.04 3.44
C PHE A 247 -2.02 6.09 3.48
N ILE A 248 -2.65 6.93 2.65
CA ILE A 248 -4.10 6.94 2.43
C ILE A 248 -4.57 5.57 1.94
N ARG A 249 -3.86 4.96 0.98
CA ARG A 249 -4.17 3.60 0.51
C ARG A 249 -4.02 2.55 1.61
N ILE A 250 -2.98 2.60 2.44
CA ILE A 250 -2.82 1.68 3.57
C ILE A 250 -3.96 1.84 4.58
N ILE A 251 -4.36 3.09 4.88
CA ILE A 251 -5.52 3.37 5.73
C ILE A 251 -6.81 2.84 5.11
N GLU A 252 -7.05 3.06 3.82
CA GLU A 252 -8.21 2.55 3.09
C GLU A 252 -8.24 1.01 3.05
N GLN A 253 -7.08 0.36 2.87
CA GLN A 253 -6.96 -1.09 2.97
C GLN A 253 -7.26 -1.57 4.39
N MET A 254 -6.66 -0.97 5.41
CA MET A 254 -6.96 -1.33 6.81
C MET A 254 -8.44 -1.13 7.15
N GLN A 255 -9.07 -0.08 6.63
CA GLN A 255 -10.52 0.15 6.78
C GLN A 255 -11.36 -0.89 6.03
N LYS A 256 -10.90 -1.38 4.87
CA LYS A 256 -11.54 -2.47 4.12
C LYS A 256 -11.53 -3.80 4.90
N TYR A 257 -10.57 -4.01 5.79
CA TYR A 257 -10.46 -5.18 6.65
C TYR A 257 -11.08 -4.99 8.03
N VAL A 258 -11.75 -3.86 8.33
CA VAL A 258 -12.49 -3.67 9.57
C VAL A 258 -13.99 -3.64 9.27
N GLU A 259 -14.73 -4.62 9.77
CA GLU A 259 -16.18 -4.64 9.68
C GLU A 259 -16.78 -4.08 10.98
N VAL A 260 -17.81 -3.25 10.82
CA VAL A 260 -18.57 -2.68 11.92
C VAL A 260 -20.01 -3.20 11.81
N LYS A 261 -20.45 -3.99 12.78
CA LYS A 261 -21.83 -4.48 12.87
C LYS A 261 -22.50 -3.89 14.09
N THR A 262 -23.75 -3.47 13.92
CA THR A 262 -24.64 -3.09 15.02
C THR A 262 -25.53 -4.27 15.38
N VAL A 263 -25.62 -4.59 16.66
CA VAL A 263 -26.46 -5.69 17.16
C VAL A 263 -27.40 -5.14 18.22
N GLU A 264 -28.69 -5.35 18.02
CA GLU A 264 -29.72 -5.01 19.00
C GLU A 264 -29.79 -6.11 20.07
N ILE A 265 -29.81 -5.68 21.33
CA ILE A 265 -29.89 -6.56 22.49
C ILE A 265 -31.22 -6.31 23.20
N PRO A 266 -32.26 -7.12 22.93
CA PRO A 266 -33.57 -6.92 23.52
C PRO A 266 -33.61 -7.31 25.00
N VAL A 267 -34.36 -6.56 25.81
CA VAL A 267 -34.57 -6.82 27.24
C VAL A 267 -35.26 -8.17 27.47
N SER A 268 -36.09 -8.59 26.51
CA SER A 268 -36.85 -9.84 26.57
C SER A 268 -35.99 -11.09 26.44
N GLY A 269 -34.76 -10.98 25.89
CA GLY A 269 -33.88 -12.11 25.65
C GLY A 269 -33.01 -12.54 26.85
N TRP A 270 -33.09 -11.83 27.99
CA TRP A 270 -32.32 -12.17 29.19
C TRP A 270 -32.96 -13.30 30.00
N SER A 271 -32.13 -14.20 30.52
CA SER A 271 -32.56 -15.22 31.49
C SER A 271 -33.17 -14.60 32.75
N ASN A 272 -33.85 -15.42 33.55
CA ASN A 272 -34.54 -14.99 34.76
C ASN A 272 -33.76 -15.24 36.06
N GLU A 273 -32.61 -15.94 35.97
CA GLU A 273 -31.75 -16.26 37.10
C GLU A 273 -30.32 -15.77 36.86
N ALA A 274 -29.62 -15.43 37.95
CA ALA A 274 -28.23 -15.00 37.92
C ALA A 274 -27.25 -16.19 37.80
N PRO A 275 -26.13 -16.07 37.07
CA PRO A 275 -25.77 -14.94 36.21
C PRO A 275 -26.75 -14.81 35.04
N TYR A 276 -27.28 -13.61 34.86
CA TYR A 276 -28.22 -13.34 33.79
C TYR A 276 -27.46 -13.40 32.48
N LYS A 277 -28.01 -14.12 31.51
CA LYS A 277 -27.37 -14.32 30.21
C LYS A 277 -28.34 -14.05 29.08
N GLN A 278 -27.81 -13.52 27.98
CA GLN A 278 -28.51 -13.42 26.71
C GLN A 278 -27.54 -13.77 25.59
N THR A 279 -27.97 -14.66 24.69
CA THR A 279 -27.23 -15.03 23.49
C THR A 279 -27.94 -14.48 22.28
N VAL A 280 -27.22 -13.74 21.44
CA VAL A 280 -27.73 -13.20 20.17
C VAL A 280 -26.98 -13.82 18.99
N SER A 281 -27.68 -13.99 17.88
CA SER A 281 -27.08 -14.49 16.63
C SER A 281 -26.33 -13.36 15.92
N LEU A 282 -25.07 -13.60 15.58
CA LEU A 282 -24.24 -12.71 14.78
C LEU A 282 -23.43 -13.54 13.79
N LYS A 283 -23.94 -13.66 12.56
CA LYS A 283 -23.31 -14.47 11.50
C LYS A 283 -21.86 -14.05 11.23
N GLY A 284 -20.99 -15.04 11.10
CA GLY A 284 -19.57 -14.92 10.83
C GLY A 284 -18.68 -14.91 12.09
N MET A 285 -19.26 -14.82 13.29
CA MET A 285 -18.49 -14.84 14.53
C MET A 285 -17.81 -16.19 14.77
N ARG A 286 -16.58 -16.16 15.31
CA ARG A 286 -15.81 -17.34 15.72
C ARG A 286 -15.53 -17.30 17.23
N GLU A 287 -15.31 -18.46 17.82
CA GLU A 287 -15.02 -18.61 19.26
C GLU A 287 -13.71 -17.94 19.68
N ASP A 288 -12.73 -17.84 18.78
CA ASP A 288 -11.41 -17.24 19.05
C ASP A 288 -11.30 -15.77 18.65
N PHE A 289 -12.40 -15.15 18.21
CA PHE A 289 -12.40 -13.77 17.76
C PHE A 289 -12.43 -12.79 18.95
N SER A 290 -11.58 -11.76 18.91
CA SER A 290 -11.50 -10.73 19.97
C SER A 290 -11.89 -9.34 19.44
N PRO A 291 -13.17 -9.09 19.13
CA PRO A 291 -13.61 -7.79 18.61
C PRO A 291 -13.65 -6.72 19.71
N ILE A 292 -13.60 -5.46 19.30
CA ILE A 292 -13.92 -4.33 20.16
C ILE A 292 -15.45 -4.17 20.18
N ILE A 293 -16.05 -4.32 21.36
CA ILE A 293 -17.50 -4.17 21.57
C ILE A 293 -17.75 -2.94 22.43
N SER A 294 -18.68 -2.10 22.00
CA SER A 294 -19.04 -0.87 22.70
C SER A 294 -20.54 -0.59 22.58
N LEU A 295 -21.06 0.28 23.44
CA LEU A 295 -22.43 0.79 23.31
C LEU A 295 -22.54 1.64 22.03
N HIS A 296 -23.56 1.35 21.21
CA HIS A 296 -23.91 2.17 20.06
C HIS A 296 -25.05 3.13 20.42
N ILE A 297 -24.85 4.42 20.16
CA ILE A 297 -25.88 5.46 20.29
C ILE A 297 -26.00 6.16 18.94
N GLU A 298 -27.20 6.19 18.36
CA GLU A 298 -27.42 6.90 17.11
C GLU A 298 -27.24 8.41 17.29
N THR A 299 -26.66 9.07 16.28
CA THR A 299 -26.21 10.48 16.32
C THR A 299 -27.33 11.49 16.65
N SER A 300 -28.60 11.12 16.45
CA SER A 300 -29.77 11.98 16.72
C SER A 300 -30.67 11.46 17.86
N SER A 301 -30.14 10.63 18.77
CA SER A 301 -30.91 10.06 19.88
C SER A 301 -31.33 11.11 20.91
N ALA A 302 -32.59 11.06 21.36
CA ALA A 302 -33.08 11.91 22.44
C ALA A 302 -32.34 11.62 23.77
N PRO A 303 -32.08 12.61 24.64
CA PRO A 303 -31.33 12.41 25.89
C PRO A 303 -31.87 11.32 26.81
N ALA A 304 -33.19 11.10 26.81
CA ALA A 304 -33.82 10.03 27.57
C ALA A 304 -33.42 8.63 27.05
N VAL A 305 -33.34 8.46 25.73
CA VAL A 305 -32.91 7.21 25.08
C VAL A 305 -31.45 6.93 25.38
N VAL A 306 -30.58 7.94 25.30
CA VAL A 306 -29.15 7.81 25.63
C VAL A 306 -28.97 7.32 27.06
N ARG A 307 -29.63 7.96 28.03
CA ARG A 307 -29.56 7.56 29.45
C ARG A 307 -30.08 6.15 29.67
N ALA A 308 -31.18 5.77 29.02
CA ALA A 308 -31.79 4.45 29.15
C ALA A 308 -30.85 3.35 28.62
N GLN A 309 -30.27 3.53 27.44
CA GLN A 309 -29.34 2.58 26.83
C GLN A 309 -28.01 2.51 27.58
N SER A 310 -27.43 3.64 28.00
CA SER A 310 -26.21 3.63 28.82
C SER A 310 -26.40 2.90 30.15
N LYS A 311 -27.56 3.08 30.81
CA LYS A 311 -27.88 2.36 32.04
C LYS A 311 -28.11 0.87 31.78
N ALA A 312 -28.71 0.50 30.66
CA ALA A 312 -28.92 -0.89 30.27
C ALA A 312 -27.59 -1.61 30.00
N TYR A 313 -26.74 -1.03 29.15
CA TYR A 313 -25.41 -1.56 28.82
C TYR A 313 -24.47 -1.60 30.02
N GLY A 314 -24.55 -0.62 30.94
CA GLY A 314 -23.72 -0.61 32.15
C GLY A 314 -23.99 -1.77 33.12
N ASN A 315 -25.01 -2.61 32.88
CA ASN A 315 -25.19 -3.85 33.65
C ASN A 315 -24.42 -5.05 33.06
N VAL A 316 -23.89 -4.94 31.84
CA VAL A 316 -23.15 -6.01 31.17
C VAL A 316 -21.74 -6.08 31.76
N ASP A 317 -21.42 -7.23 32.33
CA ASP A 317 -20.14 -7.46 33.01
C ASP A 317 -19.14 -8.22 32.11
N LYS A 318 -19.66 -9.08 31.22
CA LYS A 318 -18.83 -9.91 30.32
C LYS A 318 -19.55 -10.17 29.01
N ILE A 319 -18.79 -10.24 27.93
CA ILE A 319 -19.28 -10.67 26.62
C ILE A 319 -18.33 -11.75 26.10
N GLU A 320 -18.89 -12.86 25.61
CA GLU A 320 -18.16 -13.97 25.00
C GLU A 320 -18.58 -14.14 23.55
N THR A 321 -17.61 -14.39 22.69
CA THR A 321 -17.81 -14.74 21.28
C THR A 321 -17.97 -16.24 21.13
N GLY A 322 -18.99 -16.67 20.41
CA GLY A 322 -19.22 -18.05 20.03
C GLY A 322 -19.30 -18.19 18.51
N LYS A 323 -19.35 -19.42 18.00
CA LYS A 323 -19.64 -19.64 16.58
C LYS A 323 -20.99 -19.02 16.23
N ASP A 324 -20.98 -18.06 15.30
CA ASP A 324 -22.13 -17.28 14.83
C ASP A 324 -22.95 -16.59 15.95
N THR A 325 -22.36 -16.37 17.13
CA THR A 325 -23.09 -15.90 18.32
C THR A 325 -22.26 -14.95 19.17
N LEU A 326 -22.97 -14.10 19.93
CA LEU A 326 -22.44 -13.32 21.04
C LEU A 326 -23.26 -13.62 22.29
N THR A 327 -22.59 -13.91 23.41
CA THR A 327 -23.26 -14.14 24.70
C THR A 327 -22.85 -13.06 25.69
N LEU A 328 -23.83 -12.31 26.18
CA LEU A 328 -23.65 -11.27 27.18
C LEU A 328 -24.04 -11.80 28.55
N TYR A 329 -23.30 -11.40 29.57
CA TYR A 329 -23.51 -11.79 30.96
C TYR A 329 -23.65 -10.55 31.85
N CYS A 330 -24.61 -10.64 32.78
CA CYS A 330 -24.77 -9.73 33.90
C CYS A 330 -24.80 -10.54 35.19
N TYR A 331 -23.83 -10.36 36.07
CA TYR A 331 -23.73 -11.08 37.34
C TYR A 331 -24.60 -10.43 38.43
N SER A 332 -24.78 -9.11 38.37
CA SER A 332 -25.48 -8.38 39.44
C SER A 332 -26.96 -8.12 39.12
N LYS A 333 -27.24 -7.53 37.95
CA LYS A 333 -28.58 -7.07 37.58
C LYS A 333 -28.78 -7.19 36.08
N LYS A 334 -29.94 -7.64 35.62
CA LYS A 334 -30.24 -7.63 34.17
C LYS A 334 -30.68 -6.25 33.68
N PRO A 335 -30.42 -5.90 32.41
CA PRO A 335 -30.94 -4.70 31.77
C PRO A 335 -32.47 -4.58 31.88
N SER A 336 -32.97 -3.35 31.87
CA SER A 336 -34.42 -3.04 31.92
C SER A 336 -34.94 -2.33 30.67
N ASN A 337 -34.06 -2.05 29.71
CA ASN A 337 -34.38 -1.50 28.40
C ASN A 337 -33.54 -2.22 27.35
N ASP A 338 -34.00 -2.18 26.12
CA ASP A 338 -33.21 -2.58 24.95
C ASP A 338 -32.02 -1.64 24.79
N PHE A 339 -30.93 -2.14 24.23
CA PHE A 339 -29.77 -1.34 23.87
C PHE A 339 -29.09 -1.91 22.64
N THR A 340 -28.36 -1.07 21.92
CA THR A 340 -27.61 -1.50 20.74
C THR A 340 -26.12 -1.52 21.04
N ILE A 341 -25.42 -2.56 20.60
CA ILE A 341 -23.95 -2.63 20.66
C ILE A 341 -23.36 -2.47 19.27
N LEU A 342 -22.19 -1.86 19.21
CA LEU A 342 -21.32 -1.80 18.04
C LEU A 342 -20.20 -2.80 18.24
N VAL A 343 -20.09 -3.74 17.30
CA VAL A 343 -19.05 -4.76 17.23
C VAL A 343 -18.11 -4.36 16.10
N ARG A 344 -16.86 -4.04 16.43
CA ARG A 344 -15.81 -3.66 15.49
C ARG A 344 -14.70 -4.71 15.54
N GLY A 345 -14.40 -5.33 14.40
CA GLY A 345 -13.36 -6.34 14.29
C GLY A 345 -12.92 -6.54 12.85
N GLU A 346 -11.96 -7.45 12.63
CA GLU A 346 -11.54 -7.82 11.27
C GLU A 346 -12.70 -8.35 10.41
N LYS A 347 -12.70 -8.01 9.12
CA LYS A 347 -13.75 -8.37 8.16
C LYS A 347 -13.74 -9.87 7.91
N LEU A 348 -14.91 -10.48 8.09
CA LEU A 348 -15.12 -11.91 7.91
C LEU A 348 -15.57 -12.15 6.46
N GLU A 349 -14.75 -12.80 5.63
CA GLU A 349 -15.19 -13.19 4.29
C GLU A 349 -16.34 -14.20 4.42
N GLU A 350 -17.53 -13.85 3.92
CA GLU A 350 -18.60 -14.81 3.69
C GLU A 350 -18.15 -15.81 2.62
N VAL A 351 -17.73 -16.99 3.04
CA VAL A 351 -17.56 -18.13 2.14
C VAL A 351 -18.95 -18.64 1.76
N ASN A 352 -19.56 -18.01 0.75
CA ASN A 352 -20.74 -18.54 0.10
C ASN A 352 -20.31 -19.70 -0.81
N PHE A 353 -20.49 -20.93 -0.32
CA PHE A 353 -20.42 -22.13 -1.14
C PHE A 353 -21.66 -22.14 -2.05
N TYR A 354 -21.49 -21.79 -3.33
CA TYR A 354 -22.43 -22.21 -4.36
C TYR A 354 -21.97 -23.60 -4.85
N GLY A 355 -22.81 -24.60 -4.60
CA GLY A 355 -22.60 -25.99 -4.98
C GLY A 355 -22.75 -26.26 -6.46
#